data_AF-A0A9W6YRJ0-F1
#
_entry.id   AF-A0A9W6YRJ0-F1
#
_cell.length_a   1.000
_cell.length_b   1.000
_cell.length_c   1.000
_cell.angle_alpha   90.00
_cell.angle_beta   90.00
_cell.angle_gamma   90.00
#
_symmetry.space_group_name_H-M   'P 1'
#
loop_
_entity.id
_entity.type
_entity.pdbx_description
1 polymer ?
#
loop_
_entity_poly.entity_id
_entity_poly.type
_entity_poly.pdbx_seq_one_letter_code
_entity_poly.pdbx_strand_id
1 'polypeptide(L)' 'MIGLSKNIIESKLSNMILDKVFYGVIDQGNGWLIVYDEPQKDETYDLSLDVIKNMSTVVDLLYEKASSLD' A
#
# COMPACT_ATOMS: atom_id res chain seq x y z
N MET A 1 6.08 32.29 9.40
CA MET A 1 7.02 31.67 8.45
C MET A 1 8.06 30.90 9.26
N ILE A 2 8.37 29.66 8.91
CA ILE A 2 9.20 28.74 9.75
C ILE A 2 10.72 29.01 9.58
N GLY A 3 11.11 30.13 8.95
CA GLY A 3 12.51 30.56 8.84
C GLY A 3 13.40 29.74 7.90
N LEU A 4 12.84 28.81 7.12
CA LEU A 4 13.57 27.96 6.16
C LEU A 4 13.06 28.19 4.73
N SER A 5 13.89 27.83 3.74
CA SER A 5 13.48 27.89 2.34
C SER A 5 12.40 26.84 2.05
N LYS A 6 11.50 27.16 1.10
CA LYS A 6 10.40 26.28 0.68
C LYS A 6 10.90 24.88 0.31
N ASN A 7 11.97 24.79 -0.46
CA ASN A 7 12.55 23.52 -0.89
C ASN A 7 13.01 22.66 0.28
N ILE A 8 13.62 23.25 1.32
CA ILE A 8 14.06 22.50 2.50
C ILE A 8 12.85 21.95 3.27
N ILE A 9 11.78 22.76 3.40
CA ILE A 9 10.55 22.35 4.07
C ILE A 9 9.88 21.21 3.30
N GLU A 10 9.72 21.34 1.98
CA GLU A 10 9.11 20.30 1.13
C GLU A 10 9.90 18.99 1.15
N SER A 11 11.23 19.04 1.07
CA SER A 11 12.06 17.84 1.19
C SER A 11 11.91 17.17 2.55
N LYS A 12 11.84 17.94 3.64
CA LYS A 12 11.65 17.36 4.98
C LYS A 12 10.28 16.73 5.13
N LEU A 13 9.22 17.39 4.65
CA LEU A 13 7.86 16.85 4.67
C LEU A 13 7.73 15.60 3.81
N SER A 14 8.38 15.58 2.64
CA SER A 14 8.42 14.39 1.76
C SER A 14 9.06 13.20 2.48
N ASN A 15 10.18 13.41 3.18
CA ASN A 15 10.80 12.38 4.00
C ASN A 15 9.88 11.90 5.13
N MET A 16 9.16 12.81 5.79
CA MET A 16 8.22 12.43 6.86
C MET A 16 7.04 11.58 6.34
N ILE A 17 6.55 11.88 5.13
CA ILE A 17 5.51 11.07 4.47
C ILE A 17 6.07 9.70 4.08
N LEU A 18 7.27 9.64 3.53
CA LEU A 18 7.94 8.39 3.14
C LEU A 18 8.19 7.47 4.35
N ASP A 19 8.65 8.06 5.46
CA ASP A 19 8.91 7.38 6.72
C ASP A 19 7.63 7.04 7.50
N LYS A 20 6.45 7.38 6.96
CA LYS A 20 5.14 7.19 7.60
C LYS A 20 5.01 7.85 8.98
N VAL A 21 5.68 8.97 9.21
CA VAL A 21 5.50 9.79 10.42
C VAL A 21 4.08 10.37 10.46
N PHE A 22 3.53 10.70 9.29
CA PHE A 22 2.12 10.98 9.08
C PHE A 22 1.76 10.63 7.62
N TYR A 23 0.47 10.52 7.32
CA TYR A 23 -0.02 10.21 5.98
C TYR A 23 -0.47 11.50 5.29
N GLY A 24 0.07 11.77 4.11
CA GLY A 24 -0.18 13.03 3.43
C GLY A 24 0.37 13.07 2.02
N VAL A 25 -0.04 14.09 1.27
CA VAL A 25 0.41 14.35 -0.10
C VAL A 25 0.78 15.83 -0.22
N ILE A 26 1.91 16.09 -0.88
CA ILE A 26 2.38 17.44 -1.20
C ILE A 26 1.94 17.77 -2.63
N ASP A 27 1.11 18.81 -2.78
CA ASP A 27 0.81 19.42 -4.08
C ASP A 27 1.76 20.60 -4.31
N GLN A 28 2.79 20.38 -5.12
CA GLN A 28 3.80 21.39 -5.44
C GLN A 28 3.28 22.49 -6.38
N GLY A 29 2.20 22.24 -7.13
CA GLY A 29 1.60 23.20 -8.04
C GLY A 29 0.90 24.34 -7.30
N ASN A 30 0.11 23.98 -6.29
CA ASN A 30 -0.60 24.96 -5.43
C ASN A 30 0.15 25.29 -4.12
N GLY A 31 1.21 24.53 -3.80
CA GLY A 31 1.96 24.67 -2.55
C GLY A 31 1.18 24.18 -1.33
N TRP A 32 0.34 23.17 -1.50
CA TRP A 32 -0.49 22.61 -0.44
C TRP A 32 0.11 21.34 0.13
N LEU A 33 -0.13 21.13 1.42
CA LEU A 33 0.07 19.86 2.10
C LEU A 33 -1.31 19.37 2.55
N ILE A 34 -1.72 18.22 2.04
CA ILE A 34 -2.96 17.56 2.44
C ILE A 34 -2.59 16.42 3.37
N VAL A 35 -3.11 16.44 4.58
CA VAL A 35 -2.88 15.41 5.61
C VAL A 35 -4.13 14.54 5.72
N TYR A 36 -3.92 13.23 5.80
CA TYR A 36 -4.96 12.22 5.93
C TYR A 36 -4.81 11.49 7.26
N ASP A 37 -5.90 10.86 7.68
CA ASP A 37 -5.84 9.84 8.72
C ASP A 37 -5.03 8.63 8.24
N GLU A 38 -4.60 7.81 9.19
CA GLU A 38 -3.92 6.56 8.86
C GLU A 38 -4.82 5.68 7.98
N PRO A 39 -4.33 5.24 6.80
CA PRO A 39 -5.09 4.38 5.92
C PRO A 39 -5.38 3.07 6.64
N GLN A 40 -6.67 2.79 6.83
CA GLN A 40 -7.11 1.52 7.38
C GLN A 40 -6.98 0.43 6.32
N LYS A 41 -6.24 -0.63 6.65
CA LYS A 41 -6.16 -1.82 5.81
C LYS A 41 -7.38 -2.71 6.10
N ASP A 42 -8.09 -3.11 5.05
CA ASP A 42 -9.15 -4.12 5.19
C ASP A 42 -8.54 -5.53 5.12
N GLU A 43 -8.49 -6.19 6.28
CA GLU A 43 -7.99 -7.57 6.39
C GLU A 43 -8.81 -8.56 5.55
N THR A 44 -10.09 -8.28 5.31
CA THR A 44 -10.97 -9.12 4.49
C THR A 44 -10.45 -9.21 3.06
N TYR A 45 -9.87 -8.12 2.56
CA TYR A 45 -9.35 -8.07 1.19
C TYR A 45 -8.12 -8.98 1.03
N ASP A 46 -7.20 -8.94 1.99
CA ASP A 46 -6.04 -9.84 2.00
C ASP A 46 -6.47 -11.31 2.12
N LEU A 47 -7.40 -11.60 3.04
CA LEU A 47 -7.95 -12.95 3.22
C LEU A 47 -8.62 -13.46 1.95
N SER A 48 -9.38 -12.61 1.26
CA SER A 48 -10.03 -12.94 -0.01
C SER A 48 -9.01 -13.27 -1.09
N LEU A 49 -7.91 -12.51 -1.17
CA LEU A 49 -6.83 -12.78 -2.11
C LEU A 49 -6.14 -14.12 -1.81
N ASP A 50 -5.93 -14.44 -0.53
CA ASP A 50 -5.33 -15.71 -0.12
C ASP A 50 -6.24 -16.91 -0.39
N VAL A 51 -7.56 -16.76 -0.23
CA VAL A 51 -8.53 -17.78 -0.66
C VAL A 51 -8.39 -18.04 -2.16
N ILE A 52 -8.34 -16.99 -2.99
CA ILE A 52 -8.19 -17.15 -4.45
C ILE A 52 -6.89 -17.90 -4.80
N LYS A 53 -5.76 -17.56 -4.15
CA LYS A 53 -4.49 -18.27 -4.34
C LYS A 53 -4.61 -19.74 -3.96
N ASN A 54 -5.19 -20.04 -2.80
CA ASN A 54 -5.37 -21.41 -2.32
C ASN A 54 -6.26 -22.22 -3.24
N MET A 55 -7.31 -21.62 -3.81
CA MET A 55 -8.14 -22.30 -4.81
C MET A 55 -7.33 -22.69 -6.05
N SER A 56 -6.43 -21.83 -6.54
CA SER A 56 -5.54 -22.17 -7.66
C SER A 56 -4.70 -23.40 -7.33
N THR A 57 -4.05 -23.42 -6.17
CA THR A 57 -3.25 -24.56 -5.71
C THR A 57 -4.07 -25.84 -5.61
N VAL A 58 -5.29 -25.76 -5.09
CA VAL A 58 -6.19 -26.92 -4.98
C VAL A 58 -6.55 -27.46 -6.36
N VAL A 59 -6.83 -26.60 -7.33
CA VAL A 59 -7.12 -27.02 -8.71
C VAL A 59 -5.93 -27.74 -9.33
N ASP A 60 -4.71 -27.23 -9.14
CA ASP A 60 -3.48 -27.86 -9.63
C ASP A 60 -3.29 -29.26 -9.02
N LEU A 61 -3.44 -29.38 -7.69
CA LEU A 61 -3.35 -30.66 -6.98
C LEU A 61 -4.40 -31.68 -7.43
N LEU A 62 -5.62 -31.22 -7.75
CA LEU A 62 -6.68 -32.08 -8.30
C LEU A 62 -6.30 -32.62 -9.68
N TYR A 63 -5.71 -31.78 -10.54
CA TYR A 63 -5.21 -32.21 -11.85
C TYR A 63 -4.08 -33.24 -11.74
N GLU A 64 -3.11 -33.00 -10.87
CA GLU A 64 -2.01 -33.94 -10.61
C GLU A 64 -2.55 -35.29 -10.12
N LYS A 65 -3.48 -35.27 -9.17
CA LYS A 65 -4.06 -36.48 -8.60
C LYS A 65 -4.89 -37.26 -9.63
N ALA A 66 -5.71 -36.57 -10.43
CA ALA A 66 -6.47 -37.22 -11.50
C ALA A 66 -5.54 -37.89 -12.53
N SER A 67 -4.48 -37.20 -12.94
CA SER A 67 -3.50 -37.72 -13.89
C SER A 67 -2.71 -38.93 -13.36
N SER A 68 -2.62 -39.10 -12.03
CA SER A 68 -1.96 -40.25 -11.40
C SER A 68 -2.85 -41.49 -11.25
N LEU A 69 -4.15 -41.36 -11.54
CA LEU A 69 -5.15 -42.43 -11.43
C LEU A 69 -5.49 -43.09 -12.78
N ASP A 70 -5.03 -42.49 -13.89
CA ASP A 70 -5.07 -43.07 -15.24
C ASP A 70 -3.82 -43.94 -15.52
#